data_AF-A0A0H5RT63-F1
#
_entry.id   AF-A0A0H5RT63-F1
#
_cell.length_a   1.000
_cell.length_b   1.000
_cell.length_c   1.000
_cell.angle_alpha   90.00
_cell.angle_beta   90.00
_cell.angle_gamma   90.00
#
_symmetry.space_group_name_H-M   'P 1'
#
loop_
_entity.id
_entity.type
_entity.pdbx_description
1 polymer ?
#
loop_
_entity_poly.entity_id
_entity_poly.type
_entity_poly.pdbx_seq_one_letter_code
_entity_poly.pdbx_strand_id
1 'polypeptide(L)'
;YVFQHFWLNEGFTVYVERKIGGKIHGDPYFHFQAIGGWNHLKEDVNHFGATSPLTKLCPDLKGIDPDDAFSSVPYEKGFNFLFYLENLFGRNAFESFLKKFIESHKFHTVTTSQFQQDVQENFASEPVKLSEIDWEAWLYSPGMPPVEPKFDQSMLSVVDAAARSWADSCPCDLSKFTSSQIVIFLDCLLEKSSKLNISLLEKIEVSEDDFFSC
;
A
#
# COMPACT_ATOMS: atom_id res chain seq x y z
N TYR A 1 1.03 -13.59 -21.01
CA TYR A 1 2.45 -13.26 -20.78
C TYR A 1 2.72 -11.79 -20.48
N VAL A 2 1.89 -10.83 -20.92
CA VAL A 2 2.02 -9.40 -20.53
C VAL A 2 1.71 -9.16 -19.04
N PHE A 3 0.74 -9.89 -18.49
CA PHE A 3 0.27 -9.72 -17.11
C PHE A 3 1.28 -10.07 -16.00
N GLN A 4 2.38 -10.77 -16.30
CA GLN A 4 3.44 -11.01 -15.29
C GLN A 4 4.10 -9.70 -14.84
N HIS A 5 4.05 -8.65 -15.66
CA HIS A 5 4.60 -7.33 -15.36
C HIS A 5 3.54 -6.36 -14.84
N PHE A 6 2.35 -6.84 -14.48
CA PHE A 6 1.21 -5.99 -14.11
C PHE A 6 1.51 -5.04 -12.93
N TRP A 7 2.40 -5.43 -12.03
CA TRP A 7 2.88 -4.57 -10.94
C TRP A 7 3.52 -3.26 -11.41
N LEU A 8 4.10 -3.21 -12.62
CA LEU A 8 4.64 -1.97 -13.19
C LEU A 8 3.54 -0.94 -13.45
N ASN A 9 2.32 -1.39 -13.71
CA ASN A 9 1.18 -0.49 -13.84
C ASN A 9 0.65 -0.12 -12.45
N GLU A 10 0.32 -1.13 -11.65
CA GLU A 10 -0.44 -0.92 -10.42
C GLU A 10 0.40 -0.42 -9.25
N GLY A 11 1.58 -1.00 -9.03
CA GLY A 11 2.49 -0.55 -7.99
C GLY A 11 2.92 0.91 -8.18
N PHE A 12 3.18 1.32 -9.43
CA PHE A 12 3.47 2.72 -9.75
C PHE A 12 2.26 3.62 -9.54
N THR A 13 1.07 3.17 -9.97
CA THR A 13 -0.17 3.94 -9.80
C THR A 13 -0.46 4.18 -8.33
N VAL A 14 -0.41 3.15 -7.48
CA VAL A 14 -0.60 3.27 -6.02
C VAL A 14 0.47 4.16 -5.38
N TYR A 15 1.73 4.06 -5.83
CA TYR A 15 2.79 4.94 -5.35
C TYR A 15 2.50 6.41 -5.65
N VAL A 16 2.14 6.75 -6.90
CA VAL A 16 1.82 8.12 -7.30
C VAL A 16 0.53 8.61 -6.62
N GLU A 17 -0.49 7.77 -6.54
CA GLU A 17 -1.76 8.06 -5.86
C GLU A 17 -1.52 8.46 -4.41
N ARG A 18 -0.77 7.65 -3.66
CA ARG A 18 -0.44 7.95 -2.25
C ARG A 18 0.38 9.22 -2.13
N LYS A 19 1.31 9.49 -3.06
CA LYS A 19 2.06 10.76 -3.07
C LYS A 19 1.14 11.96 -3.29
N ILE A 20 0.16 11.85 -4.18
CA ILE A 20 -0.86 12.89 -4.38
C ILE A 20 -1.69 13.07 -3.12
N GLY A 21 -2.19 11.98 -2.52
CA GLY A 21 -2.92 12.01 -1.25
C GLY A 21 -2.13 12.70 -0.13
N GLY A 22 -0.84 12.39 0.00
CA GLY A 22 0.05 13.04 0.95
C GLY A 22 0.27 14.53 0.69
N LYS A 23 0.20 14.98 -0.58
CA LYS A 23 0.25 16.41 -0.91
C LYS A 23 -1.03 17.16 -0.56
N ILE A 24 -2.19 16.49 -0.64
CA ILE A 24 -3.50 17.08 -0.36
C ILE A 24 -3.79 17.09 1.15
N HIS A 25 -3.52 15.98 1.84
CA HIS A 25 -3.91 15.74 3.23
C HIS A 25 -2.74 15.77 4.23
N GLY A 26 -1.51 15.93 3.74
CA GLY A 26 -0.28 15.93 4.54
C GLY A 26 0.48 14.60 4.52
N ASP A 27 1.78 14.64 4.79
CA ASP A 27 2.69 13.47 4.72
C ASP A 27 2.22 12.27 5.60
N PRO A 28 1.63 12.47 6.81
CA PRO A 28 1.05 11.35 7.57
C PRO A 28 -0.06 10.58 6.84
N TYR A 29 -0.79 11.23 5.92
CA TYR A 29 -1.82 10.55 5.12
C TYR A 29 -1.21 9.54 4.14
N PHE A 30 -0.05 9.83 3.55
CA PHE A 30 0.68 8.88 2.71
C PHE A 30 0.98 7.59 3.49
N HIS A 31 1.53 7.75 4.69
CA HIS A 31 1.89 6.63 5.56
C HIS A 31 0.66 5.86 6.06
N PHE A 32 -0.41 6.58 6.39
CA PHE A 32 -1.68 5.99 6.79
C PHE A 32 -2.27 5.07 5.71
N GLN A 33 -2.33 5.53 4.45
CA GLN A 33 -2.77 4.71 3.31
C GLN A 33 -1.82 3.52 3.08
N ALA A 34 -0.51 3.74 3.22
CA ALA A 34 0.48 2.68 3.07
C ALA A 34 0.36 1.57 4.12
N ILE A 35 -0.02 1.91 5.36
CA ILE A 35 -0.29 0.94 6.42
C ILE A 35 -1.52 0.09 6.08
N GLY A 36 -2.61 0.71 5.64
CA GLY A 36 -3.81 -0.02 5.18
C GLY A 36 -3.48 -1.00 4.06
N GLY A 37 -2.74 -0.54 3.05
CA GLY A 37 -2.27 -1.39 1.96
C GLY A 37 -1.36 -2.56 2.39
N TRP A 38 -0.48 -2.32 3.38
CA TRP A 38 0.33 -3.39 3.97
C TRP A 38 -0.51 -4.48 4.65
N ASN A 39 -1.62 -4.09 5.29
CA ASN A 39 -2.54 -5.04 5.91
C ASN A 39 -3.33 -5.85 4.87
N HIS A 40 -3.84 -5.20 3.82
CA HIS A 40 -4.48 -5.91 2.70
C HIS A 40 -3.52 -6.91 2.04
N LEU A 41 -2.25 -6.53 1.86
CA LEU A 41 -1.22 -7.44 1.34
C LEU A 41 -1.03 -8.67 2.25
N LYS A 42 -0.99 -8.46 3.57
CA LYS A 42 -0.90 -9.56 4.54
C LYS A 42 -2.10 -10.50 4.45
N GLU A 43 -3.30 -9.95 4.34
CA GLU A 43 -4.54 -10.72 4.21
C GLU A 43 -4.55 -11.58 2.95
N ASP A 44 -4.19 -11.01 1.80
CA ASP A 44 -4.13 -11.75 0.55
C ASP A 44 -3.02 -12.81 0.56
N VAL A 45 -1.83 -12.48 1.08
CA VAL A 45 -0.75 -13.46 1.24
C VAL A 45 -1.17 -14.61 2.16
N ASN A 46 -1.95 -14.34 3.21
CA ASN A 46 -2.50 -15.38 4.07
C ASN A 46 -3.59 -16.21 3.35
N HIS A 47 -4.44 -15.56 2.55
CA HIS A 47 -5.51 -16.21 1.79
C HIS A 47 -4.95 -17.18 0.74
N PHE A 48 -4.01 -16.72 -0.09
CA PHE A 48 -3.35 -17.56 -1.09
C PHE A 48 -2.36 -18.55 -0.48
N GLY A 49 -1.80 -18.22 0.69
CA GLY A 49 -0.73 -18.94 1.36
C GLY A 49 0.66 -18.38 1.01
N ALA A 50 1.54 -18.30 2.01
CA ALA A 50 2.86 -17.66 1.91
C ALA A 50 3.81 -18.28 0.86
N THR A 51 3.56 -19.51 0.42
CA THR A 51 4.35 -20.19 -0.62
C THR A 51 3.68 -20.18 -2.00
N SER A 52 2.49 -19.57 -2.12
CA SER A 52 1.74 -19.57 -3.38
C SER A 52 2.46 -18.74 -4.44
N PRO A 53 2.64 -19.26 -5.68
CA PRO A 53 3.22 -18.50 -6.78
C PRO A 53 2.46 -17.21 -7.11
N LEU A 54 1.17 -17.12 -6.78
CA LEU A 54 0.33 -15.94 -7.00
C LEU A 54 0.70 -14.75 -6.09
N THR A 55 1.49 -14.99 -5.05
CA THR A 55 2.00 -13.94 -4.15
C THR A 55 3.35 -13.38 -4.58
N LYS A 56 3.90 -13.84 -5.71
CA LYS A 56 5.08 -13.25 -6.34
C LYS A 56 4.71 -11.91 -6.98
N LEU A 57 5.64 -10.96 -7.00
CA LEU A 57 5.40 -9.68 -7.66
C LEU A 57 5.37 -9.82 -9.19
N CYS A 58 6.19 -10.73 -9.72
CA CYS A 58 6.23 -11.12 -11.13
C CYS A 58 5.91 -12.63 -11.25
N PRO A 59 4.63 -13.04 -11.12
CA PRO A 59 4.23 -14.44 -11.16
C PRO A 59 4.31 -15.02 -12.58
N ASP A 60 4.56 -16.32 -12.70
CA ASP A 60 4.35 -17.05 -13.96
C ASP A 60 2.86 -17.44 -14.05
N LEU A 61 2.13 -16.77 -14.95
CA LEU A 61 0.69 -16.95 -15.14
C LEU A 61 0.36 -17.94 -16.27
N LYS A 62 1.31 -18.75 -16.72
CA LYS A 62 1.06 -19.71 -17.80
C LYS A 62 0.01 -20.75 -17.37
N GLY A 63 -1.15 -20.71 -18.02
CA GLY A 63 -2.26 -21.65 -17.75
C GLY A 63 -3.07 -21.31 -16.50
N ILE A 64 -2.86 -20.11 -15.93
CA ILE A 64 -3.65 -19.56 -14.83
C ILE A 64 -4.67 -18.58 -15.42
N ASP A 65 -5.93 -18.68 -14.98
CA ASP A 65 -6.95 -17.70 -15.33
C ASP A 65 -6.58 -16.34 -14.70
N PRO A 66 -6.54 -15.23 -15.45
CA PRO A 66 -6.32 -13.90 -14.88
C PRO A 66 -7.20 -13.57 -13.66
N ASP A 67 -8.44 -14.08 -13.63
CA ASP A 67 -9.37 -13.85 -12.52
C ASP A 67 -8.90 -14.57 -11.23
N ASP A 68 -8.27 -15.74 -11.35
CA ASP A 68 -7.72 -16.50 -10.22
C ASP A 68 -6.44 -15.85 -9.63
N ALA A 69 -5.79 -14.96 -10.40
CA ALA A 69 -4.60 -14.23 -10.00
C ALA A 69 -4.89 -12.82 -9.45
N PHE A 70 -6.16 -12.40 -9.46
CA PHE A 70 -6.56 -11.08 -8.99
C PHE A 70 -6.37 -10.96 -7.47
N SER A 71 -5.59 -9.97 -7.05
CA SER A 71 -5.27 -9.71 -5.64
C SER A 71 -4.66 -8.31 -5.47
N SER A 72 -4.48 -7.87 -4.22
CA SER A 72 -3.71 -6.68 -3.87
C SER A 72 -2.20 -6.86 -4.06
N VAL A 73 -1.70 -8.05 -4.35
CA VAL A 73 -0.25 -8.33 -4.47
C VAL A 73 0.45 -7.39 -5.48
N PRO A 74 0.06 -7.30 -6.77
CA PRO A 74 0.75 -6.41 -7.72
C PRO A 74 0.67 -4.92 -7.34
N TYR A 75 -0.38 -4.53 -6.62
CA TYR A 75 -0.60 -3.16 -6.13
C TYR A 75 0.31 -2.85 -4.95
N GLU A 76 0.18 -3.62 -3.87
CA GLU A 76 0.76 -3.32 -2.58
C GLU A 76 2.19 -3.81 -2.46
N LYS A 77 2.51 -5.00 -2.98
CA LYS A 77 3.90 -5.48 -3.03
C LYS A 77 4.71 -4.62 -4.00
N GLY A 78 4.10 -4.16 -5.10
CA GLY A 78 4.68 -3.22 -6.06
C GLY A 78 4.95 -1.85 -5.45
N PHE A 79 3.96 -1.27 -4.77
CA PHE A 79 4.13 -0.03 -4.01
C PHE A 79 5.27 -0.13 -2.99
N ASN A 80 5.28 -1.21 -2.19
CA ASN A 80 6.28 -1.38 -1.14
C ASN A 80 7.70 -1.53 -1.70
N PHE A 81 7.84 -2.13 -2.88
CA PHE A 81 9.11 -2.19 -3.57
C PHE A 81 9.60 -0.80 -4.00
N LEU A 82 8.72 0.01 -4.60
CA LEU A 82 9.05 1.39 -4.98
C LEU A 82 9.36 2.26 -3.76
N PHE A 83 8.62 2.09 -2.67
CA PHE A 83 8.89 2.79 -1.41
C PHE A 83 10.23 2.36 -0.78
N TYR A 84 10.59 1.07 -0.87
CA TYR A 84 11.91 0.59 -0.46
C TYR A 84 13.03 1.27 -1.28
N LEU A 85 12.89 1.33 -2.61
CA LEU A 85 13.85 2.02 -3.48
C LEU A 85 13.96 3.51 -3.15
N GLU A 86 12.83 4.18 -2.86
CA GLU A 86 12.83 5.58 -2.40
C GLU A 86 13.63 5.75 -1.11
N ASN A 87 13.43 4.88 -0.12
CA ASN A 87 14.16 4.97 1.15
C ASN A 87 15.66 4.70 0.98
N LEU A 88 16.01 3.78 0.08
CA LEU A 88 17.40 3.42 -0.19
C LEU A 88 18.16 4.55 -0.89
N PHE A 89 17.62 5.08 -1.99
CA PHE A 89 18.27 6.11 -2.80
C PHE A 89 17.97 7.55 -2.34
N GLY A 90 16.93 7.73 -1.54
CA GLY A 90 16.43 9.02 -1.08
C GLY A 90 15.36 9.60 -2.00
N ARG A 91 14.36 10.26 -1.38
CA ARG A 91 13.16 10.78 -2.03
C ARG A 91 13.43 11.58 -3.31
N ASN A 92 14.31 12.59 -3.25
CA ASN A 92 14.57 13.46 -4.40
C ASN A 92 15.20 12.72 -5.59
N ALA A 93 16.13 11.80 -5.31
CA ALA A 93 16.82 11.03 -6.34
C ALA A 93 15.85 10.03 -7.00
N PHE A 94 15.02 9.37 -6.19
CA PHE A 94 14.03 8.42 -6.69
C PHE A 94 12.88 9.10 -7.47
N GLU A 95 12.37 10.24 -7.00
CA GLU A 95 11.38 11.02 -7.76
C GLU A 95 11.93 11.50 -9.11
N SER A 96 13.23 11.87 -9.16
CA SER A 96 13.91 12.25 -10.40
C SER A 96 14.03 11.07 -11.36
N PHE A 97 14.39 9.89 -10.83
CA PHE A 97 14.40 8.63 -11.58
C PHE A 97 13.01 8.30 -12.15
N LEU A 98 11.95 8.36 -11.34
CA LEU A 98 10.59 8.04 -11.79
C LEU A 98 10.14 8.92 -12.96
N LYS A 99 10.41 10.24 -12.89
CA LYS A 99 10.11 11.16 -14.00
C LYS A 99 10.86 10.78 -15.27
N LYS A 100 12.16 10.47 -15.15
CA LYS A 100 12.98 10.04 -16.28
C LYS A 100 12.48 8.72 -16.87
N PHE A 101 12.19 7.74 -16.01
CA PHE A 101 11.66 6.43 -16.40
C PHE A 101 10.36 6.56 -17.19
N ILE A 102 9.39 7.31 -16.66
CA ILE A 102 8.10 7.55 -17.34
C ILE A 102 8.32 8.24 -18.70
N GLU A 103 9.18 9.27 -18.75
CA GLU A 103 9.46 10.01 -19.98
C GLU A 103 10.18 9.15 -21.03
N SER A 104 11.12 8.29 -20.62
CA SER A 104 11.85 7.39 -21.52
C SER A 104 10.98 6.27 -22.09
N HIS A 105 9.96 5.83 -21.35
CA HIS A 105 9.08 4.72 -21.76
C HIS A 105 7.69 5.15 -22.21
N LYS A 106 7.41 6.45 -22.30
CA LYS A 106 6.11 6.95 -22.77
C LYS A 106 5.76 6.36 -24.14
N PHE A 107 4.51 5.95 -24.30
CA PHE A 107 3.99 5.30 -25.52
C PHE A 107 4.60 3.92 -25.85
N HIS A 108 5.30 3.29 -24.91
CA HIS A 108 5.86 1.95 -25.05
C HIS A 108 5.39 1.01 -23.92
N THR A 109 5.63 -0.30 -24.10
CA THR A 109 5.46 -1.30 -23.04
C THR A 109 6.80 -1.58 -22.38
N VAL A 110 6.80 -1.74 -21.07
CA VAL A 110 8.01 -1.99 -20.27
C VAL A 110 7.94 -3.38 -19.63
N THR A 111 9.08 -4.07 -19.60
CA THR A 111 9.23 -5.33 -18.86
C THR A 111 9.91 -5.08 -17.53
N THR A 112 9.72 -5.98 -16.57
CA THR A 112 10.41 -5.89 -15.28
C THR A 112 11.93 -5.86 -15.44
N SER A 113 12.50 -6.62 -16.39
CA SER A 113 13.94 -6.60 -16.65
C SER A 113 14.42 -5.25 -17.18
N GLN A 114 13.63 -4.57 -18.00
CA GLN A 114 13.95 -3.21 -18.45
C GLN A 114 13.94 -2.22 -17.27
N PHE A 115 12.95 -2.32 -16.37
CA PHE A 115 12.94 -1.52 -15.14
C PHE A 115 14.18 -1.77 -14.26
N GLN A 116 14.59 -3.04 -14.10
CA GLN A 116 15.81 -3.38 -13.36
C GLN A 116 17.05 -2.71 -13.96
N GLN A 117 17.18 -2.77 -15.29
CA GLN A 117 18.27 -2.13 -16.02
C GLN A 117 18.26 -0.61 -15.80
N ASP A 118 17.10 0.04 -15.91
CA ASP A 118 16.99 1.49 -15.74
C ASP A 118 17.35 1.93 -14.32
N VAL A 119 16.99 1.15 -13.30
CA VAL A 119 17.42 1.41 -11.90
C VAL A 119 18.94 1.28 -11.78
N GLN A 120 19.52 0.20 -12.32
CA GLN A 120 20.97 -0.03 -12.28
C GLN A 120 21.75 1.08 -12.98
N GLU A 121 21.29 1.50 -14.16
CA GLU A 121 21.93 2.57 -14.95
C GLU A 121 21.78 3.94 -14.26
N ASN A 122 20.60 4.25 -13.74
CA ASN A 122 20.35 5.54 -13.11
C ASN A 122 21.15 5.73 -11.81
N PHE A 123 21.33 4.67 -11.03
CA PHE A 123 22.03 4.71 -9.74
C PHE A 123 23.42 4.06 -9.79
N ALA A 124 24.04 3.95 -10.97
CA ALA A 124 25.35 3.31 -11.15
C ALA A 124 26.48 3.94 -10.31
N SER A 125 26.34 5.21 -9.90
CA SER A 125 27.25 5.90 -8.98
C SER A 125 27.12 5.46 -7.51
N GLU A 126 26.12 4.66 -7.17
CA GLU A 126 25.84 4.15 -5.82
C GLU A 126 25.87 2.60 -5.78
N PRO A 127 27.01 1.97 -6.16
CA PRO A 127 27.08 0.52 -6.33
C PRO A 127 26.83 -0.27 -5.04
N VAL A 128 27.16 0.31 -3.88
CA VAL A 128 26.89 -0.30 -2.57
C VAL A 128 25.38 -0.44 -2.36
N LYS A 129 24.61 0.62 -2.58
CA LYS A 129 23.15 0.58 -2.44
C LYS A 129 22.51 -0.34 -3.47
N LEU A 130 22.98 -0.32 -4.71
CA LEU A 130 22.51 -1.25 -5.74
C LEU A 130 22.70 -2.72 -5.32
N SER A 131 23.80 -3.04 -4.63
CA SER A 131 24.05 -4.39 -4.11
C SER A 131 23.17 -4.81 -2.94
N GLU A 132 22.49 -3.87 -2.27
CA GLU A 132 21.52 -4.17 -1.21
C GLU A 132 20.16 -4.64 -1.75
N ILE A 133 19.89 -4.44 -3.05
CA ILE A 133 18.63 -4.82 -3.67
C ILE A 133 18.62 -6.31 -3.96
N ASP A 134 17.89 -7.09 -3.16
CA ASP A 134 17.61 -8.49 -3.45
C ASP A 134 16.47 -8.61 -4.48
N TRP A 135 16.84 -8.51 -5.75
CA TRP A 135 15.89 -8.59 -6.87
C TRP A 135 15.10 -9.90 -6.90
N GLU A 136 15.72 -11.02 -6.52
CA GLU A 136 15.06 -12.33 -6.52
C GLU A 136 13.99 -12.41 -5.43
N ALA A 137 14.32 -11.93 -4.23
CA ALA A 137 13.37 -11.89 -3.12
C ALA A 137 12.20 -10.95 -3.40
N TRP A 138 12.44 -9.78 -3.99
CA TRP A 138 11.38 -8.81 -4.29
C TRP A 138 10.49 -9.26 -5.44
N LEU A 139 11.06 -9.73 -6.54
CA LEU A 139 10.32 -9.94 -7.79
C LEU A 139 9.73 -11.35 -7.90
N TYR A 140 10.47 -12.38 -7.46
CA TYR A 140 10.20 -13.76 -7.84
C TYR A 140 9.95 -14.70 -6.66
N SER A 141 10.18 -14.25 -5.43
CA SER A 141 9.86 -15.01 -4.22
C SER A 141 8.41 -14.77 -3.76
N PRO A 142 7.68 -15.85 -3.35
CA PRO A 142 6.33 -15.74 -2.82
C PRO A 142 6.33 -15.16 -1.40
N GLY A 143 5.16 -14.78 -0.90
CA GLY A 143 4.94 -14.31 0.45
C GLY A 143 5.13 -12.80 0.61
N MET A 144 5.33 -12.36 1.85
CA MET A 144 5.56 -10.96 2.18
C MET A 144 6.92 -10.47 1.64
N PRO A 145 7.08 -9.15 1.39
CA PRO A 145 8.38 -8.55 1.07
C PRO A 145 9.52 -8.94 2.02
N PRO A 146 10.76 -8.99 1.52
CA PRO A 146 11.93 -9.33 2.34
C PRO A 146 12.26 -8.26 3.38
N VAL A 147 11.77 -7.04 3.20
CA VAL A 147 11.99 -5.91 4.10
C VAL A 147 10.64 -5.34 4.51
N GLU A 148 10.35 -5.33 5.80
CA GLU A 148 9.18 -4.64 6.33
C GLU A 148 9.40 -3.11 6.29
N PRO A 149 8.51 -2.35 5.64
CA PRO A 149 8.61 -0.90 5.56
C PRO A 149 8.40 -0.24 6.92
N LYS A 150 9.05 0.90 7.14
CA LYS A 150 8.80 1.75 8.31
C LYS A 150 7.88 2.89 7.91
N PHE A 151 6.65 2.86 8.41
CA PHE A 151 5.66 3.91 8.18
C PHE A 151 5.48 4.78 9.42
N ASP A 152 5.19 6.07 9.19
CA ASP A 152 4.69 6.93 10.25
C ASP A 152 3.32 6.47 10.73
N GLN A 153 3.16 6.35 12.05
CA GLN A 153 1.96 5.81 12.70
C GLN A 153 1.08 6.92 13.28
N SER A 154 1.45 8.19 13.10
CA SER A 154 0.83 9.31 13.81
C SER A 154 -0.68 9.43 13.53
N MET A 155 -1.07 9.34 12.25
CA MET A 155 -2.49 9.40 11.86
C MET A 155 -3.27 8.16 12.30
N LEU A 156 -2.69 6.96 12.18
CA LEU A 156 -3.34 5.73 12.64
C LEU A 156 -3.58 5.76 14.16
N SER A 157 -2.62 6.29 14.93
CA SER A 157 -2.73 6.39 16.38
C SER A 157 -3.91 7.25 16.82
N VAL A 158 -4.22 8.33 16.07
CA VAL A 158 -5.40 9.17 16.32
C VAL A 158 -6.69 8.40 16.04
N VAL A 159 -6.74 7.65 14.94
CA VAL A 159 -7.91 6.86 14.54
C VAL A 159 -8.18 5.71 15.52
N ASP A 160 -7.16 4.96 15.91
CA ASP A 160 -7.31 3.87 16.88
C ASP A 160 -7.67 4.39 18.29
N ALA A 161 -7.16 5.56 18.69
CA ALA A 161 -7.59 6.20 19.93
C ALA A 161 -9.08 6.57 19.91
N ALA A 162 -9.58 7.11 18.79
CA ALA A 162 -11.00 7.37 18.59
C ALA A 162 -11.82 6.07 18.66
N ALA A 163 -11.41 5.01 17.96
CA ALA A 163 -12.09 3.71 17.99
C ALA A 163 -12.14 3.11 19.40
N ARG A 164 -11.06 3.22 20.18
CA ARG A 164 -11.02 2.82 21.59
C ARG A 164 -12.00 3.64 22.44
N SER A 165 -12.02 4.95 22.28
CA SER A 165 -12.93 5.84 23.00
C SER A 165 -14.39 5.45 22.75
N TRP A 166 -14.74 5.21 21.50
CA TRP A 166 -16.07 4.75 21.11
C TRP A 166 -16.40 3.36 21.69
N ALA A 167 -15.50 2.38 21.59
CA ALA A 167 -15.69 1.05 22.16
C ALA A 167 -15.91 1.06 23.67
N ASP A 168 -15.30 2.01 24.39
CA ASP A 168 -15.48 2.21 25.83
C ASP A 168 -16.68 3.14 26.15
N SER A 169 -17.60 3.32 25.20
CA SER A 169 -18.83 4.14 25.33
C SER A 169 -18.59 5.63 25.61
N CYS A 170 -17.44 6.16 25.20
CA CYS A 170 -17.08 7.57 25.26
C CYS A 170 -16.90 8.12 23.83
N PRO A 171 -17.99 8.38 23.08
CA PRO A 171 -17.88 8.80 21.69
C PRO A 171 -17.19 10.16 21.57
N CYS A 172 -16.28 10.27 20.62
CA CYS A 172 -15.60 11.51 20.24
C CYS A 172 -16.09 12.01 18.88
N ASP A 173 -15.95 13.32 18.65
CA ASP A 173 -16.29 13.96 17.36
C ASP A 173 -15.43 13.41 16.22
N LEU A 174 -16.09 12.92 15.18
CA LEU A 174 -15.46 12.38 13.97
C LEU A 174 -15.53 13.34 12.78
N SER A 175 -16.18 14.51 12.90
CA SER A 175 -16.45 15.44 11.79
C SER A 175 -15.22 15.90 11.00
N LYS A 176 -14.03 15.81 11.62
CA LYS A 176 -12.75 16.18 11.03
C LYS A 176 -12.03 15.02 10.34
N PHE A 177 -12.58 13.80 10.42
CA PHE A 177 -11.98 12.63 9.81
C PHE A 177 -12.28 12.65 8.31
N THR A 178 -11.26 12.38 7.52
CA THR A 178 -11.43 12.04 6.10
C THR A 178 -12.19 10.73 5.96
N SER A 179 -12.80 10.48 4.81
CA SER A 179 -13.49 9.22 4.54
C SER A 179 -12.60 8.00 4.79
N SER A 180 -11.32 8.06 4.41
CA SER A 180 -10.36 6.99 4.69
C SER A 180 -10.11 6.76 6.18
N GLN A 181 -10.11 7.82 6.99
CA GLN A 181 -9.98 7.70 8.44
C GLN A 181 -11.24 7.11 9.07
N ILE A 182 -12.43 7.39 8.51
CA ILE A 182 -13.68 6.76 8.94
C ILE A 182 -13.68 5.25 8.63
N VAL A 183 -13.24 4.84 7.43
CA VAL A 183 -13.15 3.40 7.09
C VAL A 183 -12.25 2.66 8.09
N ILE A 184 -11.03 3.15 8.32
CA ILE A 184 -10.11 2.50 9.25
C ILE A 184 -10.58 2.62 10.71
N PHE A 185 -11.30 3.69 11.07
CA PHE A 185 -11.97 3.78 12.37
C PHE A 185 -12.97 2.64 12.55
N LEU A 186 -13.80 2.36 11.55
CA LEU A 186 -14.78 1.28 11.58
C LEU A 186 -14.10 -0.09 11.65
N ASP A 187 -13.03 -0.31 10.88
CA ASP A 187 -12.25 -1.55 10.96
C ASP A 187 -11.65 -1.75 12.37
N CYS A 188 -11.02 -0.70 12.91
CA CYS A 188 -10.49 -0.70 14.27
C CYS A 188 -11.56 -0.94 15.34
N LEU A 189 -12.80 -0.52 15.08
CA LEU A 189 -13.94 -0.72 15.97
C LEU A 189 -14.50 -2.15 15.86
N LEU A 190 -14.54 -2.72 14.65
CA LEU A 190 -14.95 -4.11 14.39
C LEU A 190 -14.01 -5.12 15.04
N GLU A 191 -12.70 -4.87 15.05
CA GLU A 191 -11.73 -5.69 15.81
C GLU A 191 -12.04 -5.71 17.31
N LYS A 192 -12.73 -4.68 17.81
CA LYS A 192 -13.16 -4.54 19.21
C LYS A 192 -14.62 -5.00 19.39
N SER A 193 -15.17 -5.78 18.46
CA SER A 193 -16.56 -6.27 18.43
C SER A 193 -17.06 -6.87 19.73
N SER A 194 -16.21 -7.53 20.51
CA SER A 194 -16.55 -8.07 21.84
C SER A 194 -17.02 -7.01 22.85
N LYS A 195 -16.74 -5.73 22.61
CA LYS A 195 -17.19 -4.59 23.42
C LYS A 195 -18.37 -3.83 22.81
N LEU A 196 -18.74 -4.11 21.56
CA LEU A 196 -19.85 -3.42 20.89
C LEU A 196 -21.20 -3.92 21.45
N ASN A 197 -22.09 -2.97 21.73
CA ASN A 197 -23.46 -3.25 22.15
C ASN A 197 -24.45 -2.44 21.29
N ILE A 198 -25.73 -2.85 21.29
CA ILE A 198 -26.77 -2.25 20.45
C ILE A 198 -26.87 -0.73 20.66
N SER A 199 -26.76 -0.24 21.90
CA SER A 199 -26.84 1.21 22.19
C SER A 199 -25.68 2.02 21.60
N LEU A 200 -24.53 1.38 21.34
CA LEU A 200 -23.40 2.01 20.68
C LEU A 200 -23.59 2.03 19.15
N LEU A 201 -24.16 0.97 18.58
CA LEU A 201 -24.50 0.91 17.15
C LEU A 201 -25.56 1.96 16.79
N GLU A 202 -26.59 2.13 17.63
CA GLU A 202 -27.61 3.18 17.45
C GLU A 202 -26.99 4.59 17.50
N LYS A 203 -25.93 4.81 18.29
CA LYS A 203 -25.22 6.10 18.33
C LYS A 203 -24.35 6.35 17.10
N ILE A 204 -23.80 5.28 16.49
CA ILE A 204 -23.08 5.40 15.21
C ILE A 204 -24.06 5.85 14.14
N GLU A 205 -25.22 5.20 14.05
CA GLU A 205 -26.27 5.52 13.06
C GLU A 205 -26.77 6.97 13.18
N VAL A 206 -27.03 7.45 14.41
CA VAL A 206 -27.42 8.86 14.63
C VAL A 206 -26.30 9.84 14.26
N SER A 207 -25.03 9.47 14.49
CA SER A 207 -23.90 10.34 14.12
C SER A 207 -23.62 10.36 12.61
N GLU A 208 -24.03 9.33 11.87
CA GLU A 208 -23.94 9.28 10.41
C GLU A 208 -24.96 10.22 9.76
N ASP A 209 -26.18 10.30 10.28
CA ASP A 209 -27.22 11.22 9.79
C ASP A 209 -26.81 12.71 9.90
N ASP A 210 -26.04 13.06 10.94
CA ASP A 210 -25.44 14.39 11.11
C ASP A 210 -24.23 14.61 10.18
N PHE A 211 -23.59 13.54 9.68
CA PHE A 211 -22.42 13.58 8.81
C PHE A 211 -22.78 13.78 7.32
N PHE A 212 -23.91 13.19 6.89
CA PHE A 212 -24.38 13.25 5.50
C PHE A 212 -25.42 14.34 5.23
N SER A 213 -25.82 15.12 6.24
CA SER A 213 -26.81 16.19 6.12
C SER A 213 -26.23 17.58 5.83
N CYS A 214 -24.93 17.69 5.53
CA CYS A 214 -24.25 18.94 5.14
C CYS A 214 -23.84 18.98 3.66
#